data_AF-A0A1H7F8U2-F1
#
_entry.id   AF-A0A1H7F8U2-F1
#
_cell.length_a   1.000
_cell.length_b   1.000
_cell.length_c   1.000
_cell.angle_alpha   90.00
_cell.angle_beta   90.00
_cell.angle_gamma   90.00
#
_symmetry.space_group_name_H-M   'P 1'
#
loop_
_entity.id
_entity.type
_entity.pdbx_description
1 polymer ?
#
loop_
_entity_poly.entity_id
_entity_poly.type
_entity_poly.pdbx_seq_one_letter_code
_entity_poly.pdbx_strand_id
1 'polypeptide(L)'
;MKLYKAFIPIILGITGIYLSSSCERDDICAEDTLTTPLLIIKFIEDGTVSDIKQPNELQIGSPGFLNIIDYETNQDSILIPLRTRGLLTDFEFIIESDSDTPNTDVVSFQYTPVEEYVSSACGFKVNYNGLTASVVQEDGDGNWIKSIIIEEDNVTDETAAHVLIFH
;
A
#
# COMPACT_ATOMS: atom_id res chain seq x y z
N MET A 1 52.22 -23.28 -44.69
CA MET A 1 52.06 -22.17 -43.72
C MET A 1 50.96 -21.14 -44.08
N LYS A 2 49.97 -21.46 -44.93
CA LYS A 2 48.85 -20.53 -45.26
C LYS A 2 47.47 -20.99 -44.74
N LEU A 3 47.30 -22.28 -44.45
CA LEU A 3 46.04 -22.86 -43.99
C LEU A 3 45.59 -22.33 -42.62
N TYR A 4 46.50 -22.19 -41.64
CA TYR A 4 46.15 -21.74 -40.29
C TYR A 4 45.59 -20.30 -40.24
N LYS A 5 45.96 -19.44 -41.20
CA LYS A 5 45.46 -18.06 -41.30
C LYS A 5 43.97 -18.01 -41.68
N ALA A 6 43.46 -19.03 -42.38
CA ALA A 6 42.04 -19.14 -42.71
C ALA A 6 41.22 -19.72 -41.55
N PHE A 7 41.83 -20.52 -40.66
CA PHE A 7 41.15 -21.11 -39.49
C PHE A 7 41.02 -20.15 -38.31
N ILE A 8 41.96 -19.20 -38.13
CA ILE A 8 41.90 -18.19 -37.06
C ILE A 8 40.59 -17.38 -37.06
N PRO A 9 40.12 -16.78 -38.17
CA PRO A 9 38.87 -16.00 -38.16
C PRO A 9 37.63 -16.88 -37.92
N ILE A 10 37.66 -18.15 -38.34
CA ILE A 10 36.58 -19.11 -38.09
C ILE A 10 36.50 -19.45 -36.60
N ILE A 11 37.65 -19.72 -35.97
CA ILE A 11 37.72 -19.96 -34.53
C ILE A 11 37.27 -18.72 -33.76
N LEU A 12 37.72 -17.52 -34.16
CA LEU A 12 37.32 -16.26 -33.51
C LEU A 12 35.81 -16.00 -33.62
N GLY A 13 35.21 -16.29 -34.79
CA GLY A 13 33.77 -16.17 -35.02
C GLY A 13 32.96 -17.17 -34.20
N ILE A 14 33.41 -18.42 -34.11
CA ILE A 14 32.77 -19.45 -33.29
C ILE A 14 32.84 -19.06 -31.80
N THR A 15 34.00 -18.65 -31.30
CA THR A 15 34.16 -18.20 -29.91
C THR A 15 33.28 -16.97 -29.60
N GLY A 16 33.13 -16.04 -30.54
CA GLY A 16 32.23 -14.90 -30.39
C GLY A 16 30.75 -15.27 -30.25
N ILE A 17 30.29 -16.30 -30.97
CA ILE A 17 28.91 -16.82 -30.87
C ILE A 17 28.68 -17.57 -29.55
N TYR A 18 29.68 -18.30 -29.04
CA TYR A 18 29.58 -18.97 -27.74
C TYR A 18 29.59 -18.00 -26.55
N LEU A 19 30.17 -16.82 -26.68
CA LEU A 19 30.16 -15.81 -25.61
C LEU A 19 28.85 -15.01 -25.57
N SER A 20 28.12 -14.89 -26.69
CA SER A 20 26.84 -14.18 -26.73
C SER A 20 25.63 -15.03 -26.32
N SER A 21 25.78 -16.35 -26.17
CA SER A 21 24.72 -17.24 -25.69
C SER A 21 24.50 -17.20 -24.18
N SER A 22 25.36 -16.50 -23.43
CA SER A 22 25.25 -16.31 -21.97
C SER A 22 24.53 -15.02 -21.57
N CYS A 23 23.84 -14.36 -22.51
CA CYS A 23 23.00 -13.20 -22.18
C CYS A 23 21.68 -13.72 -21.59
N GLU A 24 21.62 -13.84 -20.27
CA GLU A 24 20.37 -14.04 -19.55
C GLU A 24 19.59 -12.72 -19.54
N ARG A 25 18.29 -12.79 -19.83
CA ARG A 25 17.42 -11.62 -19.72
C ARG A 25 17.30 -11.33 -18.22
N ASP A 26 17.74 -10.15 -17.81
CA ASP A 26 17.57 -9.69 -16.43
C ASP A 26 16.07 -9.48 -16.19
N ASP A 27 15.41 -10.50 -15.65
CA ASP A 27 13.99 -10.51 -15.31
C ASP A 27 13.79 -9.67 -14.04
N ILE A 28 13.97 -8.36 -14.19
CA ILE A 28 13.73 -7.35 -13.15
C ILE A 28 12.36 -6.71 -13.36
N CYS A 29 11.66 -6.42 -12.26
CA CYS A 29 10.38 -5.73 -12.31
C CYS A 29 10.58 -4.26 -12.73
N ALA A 30 9.72 -3.72 -13.60
CA ALA A 30 9.80 -2.31 -13.99
C ALA A 30 9.36 -1.43 -12.81
N GLU A 31 9.99 -0.27 -12.63
CA GLU A 31 9.75 0.62 -11.49
C GLU A 31 8.30 1.15 -11.45
N ASP A 32 7.64 1.26 -12.60
CA ASP A 32 6.25 1.70 -12.76
C ASP A 32 5.22 0.56 -12.61
N THR A 33 5.67 -0.66 -12.25
CA THR A 33 4.77 -1.79 -12.07
C THR A 33 3.93 -1.59 -10.81
N LEU A 34 2.61 -1.54 -10.96
CA LEU A 34 1.68 -1.48 -9.82
C LEU A 34 1.90 -2.69 -8.90
N THR A 35 2.18 -2.41 -7.63
CA THR A 35 2.33 -3.43 -6.60
C THR A 35 1.03 -3.60 -5.82
N THR A 36 1.06 -4.32 -4.69
CA THR A 36 -0.10 -4.43 -3.79
C THR A 36 -0.42 -3.03 -3.25
N PRO A 37 -1.58 -2.44 -3.56
CA PRO A 37 -1.89 -1.07 -3.19
C PRO A 37 -2.06 -0.90 -1.69
N LEU A 38 -1.66 0.27 -1.19
CA LEU A 38 -2.00 0.76 0.13
C LEU A 38 -3.37 1.43 0.13
N LEU A 39 -4.06 1.34 1.26
CA LEU A 39 -5.33 2.03 1.44
C LEU A 39 -5.09 3.52 1.67
N ILE A 40 -5.58 4.34 0.75
CA ILE A 40 -5.54 5.81 0.87
C ILE A 40 -6.75 6.30 1.67
N ILE A 41 -6.50 6.95 2.79
CA ILE A 41 -7.52 7.56 3.64
C ILE A 41 -7.32 9.07 3.67
N LYS A 42 -8.40 9.84 3.52
CA LYS A 42 -8.43 11.30 3.72
C LYS A 42 -9.26 11.67 4.94
N PHE A 43 -8.86 12.76 5.60
CA PHE A 43 -9.54 13.27 6.78
C PHE A 43 -10.26 14.58 6.47
N ILE A 44 -11.52 14.70 6.91
CA ILE A 44 -12.39 15.85 6.65
C ILE A 44 -12.86 16.40 7.99
N GLU A 45 -12.61 17.69 8.25
CA GLU A 45 -13.12 18.41 9.42
C GLU A 45 -14.61 18.75 9.20
N ASP A 46 -15.44 18.51 10.22
CA ASP A 46 -16.91 18.63 10.16
C ASP A 46 -17.40 19.93 9.48
N GLY A 47 -18.25 19.80 8.45
CA GLY A 47 -18.76 20.94 7.67
C GLY A 47 -19.07 20.61 6.20
N THR A 48 -18.05 20.32 5.40
CA THR A 48 -18.14 19.95 3.97
C THR A 48 -16.93 19.16 3.46
N VAL A 49 -17.05 18.39 2.37
CA VAL A 49 -15.92 17.62 1.76
C VAL A 49 -14.76 18.51 1.29
N SER A 50 -14.95 19.82 1.18
CA SER A 50 -13.87 20.78 0.87
C SER A 50 -12.95 21.10 2.04
N ASP A 51 -13.33 20.77 3.27
CA ASP A 51 -12.57 21.11 4.49
C ASP A 51 -11.64 19.96 4.88
N ILE A 52 -10.72 19.62 3.96
CA ILE A 52 -9.74 18.55 4.18
C ILE A 52 -8.73 19.03 5.23
N LYS A 53 -8.68 18.34 6.36
CA LYS A 53 -7.81 18.69 7.47
C LYS A 53 -7.44 17.45 8.27
N GLN A 54 -6.16 17.33 8.55
CA GLN A 54 -5.64 16.25 9.38
C GLN A 54 -6.05 16.45 10.85
N PRO A 55 -6.44 15.37 11.57
CA PRO A 55 -6.64 15.41 13.01
C PRO A 55 -5.35 15.78 13.76
N ASN A 56 -5.47 16.45 14.90
CA ASN A 56 -4.31 16.89 15.68
C ASN A 56 -3.53 15.69 16.23
N GLU A 57 -2.22 15.66 15.99
CA GLU A 57 -1.30 14.65 16.54
C GLU A 57 -1.81 13.22 16.29
N LEU A 58 -2.19 12.94 15.03
CA LEU A 58 -2.72 11.65 14.62
C LEU A 58 -1.63 10.57 14.61
N GLN A 59 -1.84 9.50 15.35
CA GLN A 59 -1.02 8.30 15.32
C GLN A 59 -1.86 7.08 14.94
N ILE A 60 -1.27 6.14 14.19
CA ILE A 60 -1.95 4.91 13.76
C ILE A 60 -1.22 3.69 14.30
N GLY A 61 -1.96 2.86 15.01
CA GLY A 61 -1.49 1.62 15.61
C GLY A 61 -2.24 0.39 15.09
N SER A 62 -1.77 -0.79 15.48
CA SER A 62 -2.52 -2.03 15.33
C SER A 62 -3.02 -2.49 16.69
N PRO A 63 -4.29 -2.95 16.82
CA PRO A 63 -4.82 -3.35 18.12
C PRO A 63 -3.94 -4.36 18.85
N GLY A 64 -3.55 -4.00 20.08
CA GLY A 64 -2.71 -4.85 20.93
C GLY A 64 -1.23 -4.93 20.55
N PHE A 65 -0.76 -4.12 19.59
CA PHE A 65 0.65 -3.98 19.24
C PHE A 65 1.07 -2.50 19.17
N LEU A 66 2.07 -2.13 19.97
CA LEU A 66 2.76 -0.83 19.90
C LEU A 66 3.69 -0.73 18.67
N ASN A 67 3.35 -1.38 17.56
CA ASN A 67 3.96 -1.03 16.28
C ASN A 67 3.27 0.23 15.79
N ILE A 68 3.68 1.35 16.39
CA ILE A 68 3.30 2.68 15.98
C ILE A 68 3.80 2.83 14.55
N ILE A 69 2.88 2.95 13.61
CA ILE A 69 3.26 3.42 12.29
C ILE A 69 3.29 4.94 12.42
N ASP A 70 4.47 5.47 12.72
CA ASP A 70 4.72 6.91 12.75
C ASP A 70 4.57 7.44 11.32
N TYR A 71 3.37 7.93 11.01
CA TYR A 71 3.17 8.77 9.85
C TYR A 71 3.44 10.20 10.30
N GLU A 72 4.53 10.83 9.84
CA GLU A 72 4.73 12.25 10.12
C GLU A 72 3.57 13.06 9.52
N THR A 73 2.81 13.68 10.43
CA THR A 73 1.44 14.17 10.29
C THR A 73 1.33 15.55 9.67
N ASN A 74 1.84 15.72 8.44
CA ASN A 74 1.64 16.97 7.69
C ASN A 74 0.96 16.76 6.32
N GLN A 75 0.28 15.64 6.13
CA GLN A 75 -0.42 15.33 4.89
C GLN A 75 -1.91 15.12 5.16
N ASP A 76 -2.72 15.65 4.25
CA ASP A 76 -4.18 15.60 4.25
C ASP A 76 -4.73 14.18 3.96
N SER A 77 -3.83 13.23 3.68
CA SER A 77 -4.09 11.83 3.45
C SER A 77 -2.98 10.95 4.03
N ILE A 78 -3.32 9.68 4.25
CA ILE A 78 -2.40 8.64 4.71
C ILE A 78 -2.52 7.41 3.82
N LEU A 79 -1.47 6.60 3.80
CA LEU A 79 -1.43 5.32 3.08
C LEU A 79 -1.12 4.20 4.07
N ILE A 80 -2.08 3.30 4.31
CA ILE A 80 -1.95 2.21 5.28
C ILE A 80 -2.06 0.83 4.60
N PRO A 81 -1.21 -0.15 4.97
CA PRO A 81 -1.26 -1.48 4.35
C PRO A 81 -2.41 -2.32 4.90
N LEU A 82 -3.22 -2.90 4.03
CA LEU A 82 -4.17 -3.94 4.42
C LEU A 82 -3.48 -5.31 4.51
N ARG A 83 -4.00 -6.21 5.35
CA ARG A 83 -3.51 -7.59 5.41
C ARG A 83 -3.84 -8.31 4.11
N THR A 84 -2.81 -8.79 3.42
CA THR A 84 -2.91 -9.61 2.20
C THR A 84 -3.50 -11.00 2.46
N ARG A 85 -3.44 -11.47 3.71
CA ARG A 85 -3.98 -12.75 4.18
C ARG A 85 -4.97 -12.54 5.31
N GLY A 86 -6.22 -12.34 4.95
CA GLY A 86 -7.33 -12.12 5.88
C GLY A 86 -8.47 -11.40 5.20
N LEU A 87 -9.63 -11.36 5.87
CA LEU A 87 -10.81 -10.62 5.41
C LEU A 87 -11.05 -9.34 6.21
N LEU A 88 -10.15 -9.03 7.15
CA LEU A 88 -10.27 -7.98 8.13
C LEU A 88 -8.88 -7.43 8.49
N THR A 89 -8.76 -6.10 8.53
CA THR A 89 -7.64 -5.41 9.17
C THR A 89 -8.20 -4.35 10.11
N ASP A 90 -7.73 -4.38 11.36
CA ASP A 90 -8.09 -3.41 12.38
C ASP A 90 -6.93 -2.45 12.64
N PHE A 91 -7.26 -1.17 12.82
CA PHE A 91 -6.33 -0.10 13.17
C PHE A 91 -6.86 0.71 14.35
N GLU A 92 -5.95 1.17 15.21
CA GLU A 92 -6.21 2.18 16.24
C GLU A 92 -5.82 3.53 15.67
N PHE A 93 -6.78 4.46 15.58
CA PHE A 93 -6.56 5.85 15.21
C PHE A 93 -6.57 6.71 16.47
N ILE A 94 -5.42 7.27 16.82
CA ILE A 94 -5.17 7.95 18.08
C ILE A 94 -4.93 9.42 17.79
N ILE A 95 -5.69 10.33 18.40
CA ILE A 95 -5.45 11.77 18.34
C ILE A 95 -4.94 12.29 19.68
N GLU A 96 -4.30 13.46 19.66
CA GLU A 96 -3.68 14.05 20.84
C GLU A 96 -2.70 13.06 21.48
N SER A 97 -1.94 12.33 20.64
CA SER A 97 -1.09 11.19 21.06
C SER A 97 0.02 11.59 22.03
N ASP A 98 0.45 12.86 22.00
CA ASP A 98 1.48 13.41 22.88
C ASP A 98 0.90 14.00 24.18
N SER A 99 -0.43 13.98 24.34
CA SER A 99 -1.13 14.50 25.52
C SER A 99 -1.25 13.47 26.65
N ASP A 100 -1.59 13.93 27.86
CA ASP A 100 -1.91 13.05 29.00
C ASP A 100 -3.23 12.27 28.82
N THR A 101 -4.04 12.63 27.82
CA THR A 101 -5.37 12.07 27.57
C THR A 101 -5.61 11.81 26.08
N PRO A 102 -4.87 10.88 25.44
CA PRO A 102 -5.10 10.56 24.04
C PRO A 102 -6.49 9.97 23.81
N ASN A 103 -7.12 10.30 22.68
CA ASN A 103 -8.41 9.72 22.27
C ASN A 103 -8.18 8.70 21.15
N THR A 104 -8.66 7.47 21.33
CA THR A 104 -8.36 6.33 20.45
C THR A 104 -9.64 5.72 19.91
N ASP A 105 -9.77 5.66 18.58
CA ASP A 105 -10.85 4.97 17.91
C ASP A 105 -10.34 3.73 17.16
N VAL A 106 -11.02 2.59 17.30
CA VAL A 106 -10.69 1.38 16.54
C VAL A 106 -11.54 1.34 15.27
N VAL A 107 -10.89 1.27 14.12
CA VAL A 107 -11.54 1.12 12.82
C VAL A 107 -11.20 -0.24 12.22
N SER A 108 -12.25 -0.96 11.85
CA SER A 108 -12.21 -2.27 11.21
C SER A 108 -12.49 -2.16 9.72
N PHE A 109 -11.55 -2.58 8.88
CA PHE A 109 -11.70 -2.66 7.43
C PHE A 109 -11.93 -4.11 7.00
N GLN A 110 -13.08 -4.40 6.39
CA GLN A 110 -13.42 -5.71 5.84
C GLN A 110 -13.39 -5.68 4.32
N TYR A 111 -12.86 -6.73 3.71
CA TYR A 111 -12.64 -6.81 2.26
C TYR A 111 -12.35 -8.25 1.82
N THR A 112 -12.32 -8.49 0.50
CA THR A 112 -11.90 -9.75 -0.12
C THR A 112 -10.57 -9.56 -0.86
N PRO A 113 -9.46 -10.16 -0.41
CA PRO A 113 -8.19 -10.14 -1.15
C PRO A 113 -8.29 -10.97 -2.44
N VAL A 114 -7.76 -10.42 -3.54
CA VAL A 114 -7.71 -11.06 -4.86
C VAL A 114 -6.26 -11.01 -5.36
N GLU A 115 -5.62 -12.18 -5.47
CA GLU A 115 -4.29 -12.30 -6.05
C GLU A 115 -4.34 -12.14 -7.58
N GLU A 116 -3.47 -11.30 -8.11
CA GLU A 116 -3.29 -11.04 -9.54
C GLU A 116 -1.84 -11.30 -9.93
N TYR A 117 -1.63 -12.16 -10.91
CA TYR A 117 -0.30 -12.42 -11.46
C TYR A 117 0.16 -11.25 -12.32
N VAL A 118 1.33 -10.70 -12.02
CA VAL A 118 1.90 -9.55 -12.72
C VAL A 118 2.88 -10.02 -13.81
N SER A 119 3.95 -10.71 -13.41
CA SER A 119 4.93 -11.27 -14.35
C SER A 119 5.85 -12.28 -13.64
N SER A 120 6.72 -12.95 -14.40
CA SER A 120 7.71 -13.88 -13.83
C SER A 120 8.68 -13.14 -12.90
N ALA A 121 9.02 -11.90 -13.24
CA ALA A 121 9.91 -11.03 -12.47
C ALA A 121 9.24 -10.43 -11.22
N CYS A 122 7.96 -10.07 -11.34
CA CYS A 122 7.24 -9.31 -10.31
C CYS A 122 6.35 -10.18 -9.40
N GLY A 123 6.10 -11.44 -9.78
CA GLY A 123 5.24 -12.36 -9.04
C GLY A 123 3.78 -11.94 -9.04
N PHE A 124 3.15 -11.94 -7.87
CA PHE A 124 1.75 -11.63 -7.67
C PHE A 124 1.60 -10.36 -6.83
N LYS A 125 0.55 -9.58 -7.13
CA LYS A 125 0.04 -8.54 -6.24
C LYS A 125 -1.32 -8.94 -5.69
N VAL A 126 -1.77 -8.29 -4.63
CA VAL A 126 -3.09 -8.51 -4.04
C VAL A 126 -3.91 -7.23 -4.16
N ASN A 127 -5.04 -7.28 -4.85
CA ASN A 127 -6.04 -6.21 -4.81
C ASN A 127 -7.10 -6.52 -3.74
N TYR A 128 -7.84 -5.52 -3.27
CA TYR A 128 -8.87 -5.72 -2.25
C TYR A 128 -10.24 -5.27 -2.77
N ASN A 129 -11.20 -6.21 -2.84
CA ASN A 129 -12.53 -5.94 -3.39
C ASN A 129 -13.59 -5.86 -2.29
N GLY A 130 -14.60 -4.99 -2.49
CA GLY A 130 -15.74 -4.85 -1.60
C GLY A 130 -15.35 -4.32 -0.23
N LEU A 131 -14.49 -3.31 -0.20
CA LEU A 131 -14.05 -2.64 1.02
C LEU A 131 -15.24 -2.07 1.78
N THR A 132 -15.30 -2.37 3.07
CA THR A 132 -16.20 -1.75 4.02
C THR A 132 -15.42 -1.37 5.27
N ALA A 133 -15.89 -0.34 5.98
CA ALA A 133 -15.25 0.17 7.18
C ALA A 133 -16.28 0.39 8.28
N SER A 134 -15.89 0.13 9.53
CA SER A 134 -16.71 0.43 10.70
C SER A 134 -15.85 0.87 11.87
N VAL A 135 -16.28 1.88 12.60
CA VAL A 135 -15.69 2.27 13.88
C VAL A 135 -16.35 1.50 15.03
N VAL A 136 -15.55 0.99 15.96
CA VAL A 136 -16.05 0.39 17.20
C VAL A 136 -16.63 1.50 18.07
N GLN A 137 -17.93 1.43 18.32
CA GLN A 137 -18.67 2.43 19.08
C GLN A 137 -18.26 2.39 20.56
N GLU A 138 -17.87 3.54 21.09
CA GLU A 138 -17.63 3.73 22.52
C GLU A 138 -18.93 4.09 23.27
N ASP A 139 -18.95 3.80 24.57
CA ASP A 139 -20.09 4.15 25.42
C ASP A 139 -20.21 5.68 25.58
N GLY A 140 -21.18 6.28 24.88
CA GLY A 140 -21.57 7.68 25.00
C GLY A 140 -20.66 8.66 24.24
N ASP A 141 -20.93 8.88 22.95
CA ASP A 141 -20.34 9.89 22.03
C ASP A 141 -18.82 10.14 22.18
N GLY A 142 -18.06 9.16 22.69
CA GLY A 142 -16.63 9.27 22.99
C GLY A 142 -15.74 9.25 21.75
N ASN A 143 -16.23 8.62 20.68
CA ASN A 143 -15.52 8.53 19.41
C ASN A 143 -15.27 9.92 18.82
N TRP A 144 -14.02 10.18 18.45
CA TRP A 144 -13.66 11.40 17.73
C TRP A 144 -13.97 11.28 16.24
N ILE A 145 -13.89 10.07 15.68
CA ILE A 145 -14.36 9.74 14.33
C ILE A 145 -15.90 9.77 14.32
N LYS A 146 -16.45 10.70 13.54
CA LYS A 146 -17.90 10.91 13.43
C LYS A 146 -18.55 10.03 12.38
N SER A 147 -17.89 9.85 11.24
CA SER A 147 -18.37 8.95 10.19
C SER A 147 -17.26 8.52 9.23
N ILE A 148 -17.52 7.44 8.49
CA ILE A 148 -16.62 6.90 7.48
C ILE A 148 -17.42 6.72 6.18
N ILE A 149 -16.87 7.22 5.07
CA ILE A 149 -17.42 7.05 3.72
C ILE A 149 -16.42 6.26 2.88
N ILE A 150 -16.91 5.26 2.14
CA ILE A 150 -16.13 4.53 1.14
C ILE A 150 -16.37 5.21 -0.21
N GLU A 151 -15.32 5.80 -0.78
CA GLU A 151 -15.36 6.44 -2.10
C GLU A 151 -15.08 5.42 -3.22
N GLU A 152 -14.15 4.50 -2.96
CA GLU A 152 -13.81 3.39 -3.87
C GLU A 152 -13.75 2.09 -3.07
N ASP A 153 -14.61 1.13 -3.44
CA ASP A 153 -14.70 -0.15 -2.75
C ASP A 153 -13.71 -1.19 -3.28
N ASN A 154 -13.05 -0.92 -4.42
CA ASN A 154 -11.98 -1.75 -4.97
C ASN A 154 -10.64 -1.03 -4.86
N VAL A 155 -9.81 -1.49 -3.93
CA VAL A 155 -8.45 -0.98 -3.74
C VAL A 155 -7.52 -1.71 -4.70
N THR A 156 -7.29 -1.10 -5.87
CA THR A 156 -6.47 -1.68 -6.96
C THR A 156 -5.24 -0.84 -7.34
N ASP A 157 -5.20 0.42 -6.90
CA ASP A 157 -4.11 1.37 -7.14
C ASP A 157 -4.09 2.45 -6.04
N GLU A 158 -3.20 3.43 -6.18
CA GLU A 158 -2.97 4.51 -5.20
C GLU A 158 -3.23 5.89 -5.83
N THR A 159 -4.18 5.99 -6.78
CA THR A 159 -4.42 7.23 -7.54
C THR A 159 -5.44 8.17 -6.91
N ALA A 160 -6.36 7.65 -6.09
CA ALA A 160 -7.43 8.39 -5.43
C ALA A 160 -7.66 7.90 -3.99
N ALA A 161 -8.38 8.71 -3.20
CA ALA A 161 -8.77 8.29 -1.86
C ALA A 161 -9.82 7.17 -1.94
N HIS A 162 -9.62 6.14 -1.12
CA HIS A 162 -10.56 5.03 -1.00
C HIS A 162 -11.57 5.28 0.12
N VAL A 163 -11.11 5.94 1.19
CA VAL A 163 -11.88 6.16 2.41
C VAL A 163 -11.79 7.63 2.83
N LEU A 164 -12.92 8.19 3.24
CA LEU A 164 -13.00 9.48 3.91
C LEU A 164 -13.40 9.25 5.36
N ILE A 165 -12.62 9.83 6.29
CA ILE A 165 -12.92 9.82 7.72
C ILE A 165 -13.29 11.25 8.13
N PHE A 166 -14.47 11.41 8.70
CA PHE A 166 -14.96 12.69 9.24
C PHE A 166 -14.69 12.76 10.73
N HIS A 167 -14.17 13.89 11.20
CA HIS A 167 -13.85 14.16 12.60
C HIS A 167 -14.38 15.51 13.07
#